data_AF-A0A2N3VH27-F1
#
_entry.id   AF-A0A2N3VH27-F1
#
_cell.length_a   1.000
_cell.length_b   1.000
_cell.length_c   1.000
_cell.angle_alpha   90.00
_cell.angle_beta   90.00
_cell.angle_gamma   90.00
#
_symmetry.space_group_name_H-M   'P 1'
#
loop_
_entity.id
_entity.type
_entity.pdbx_description
1 polymer ?
#
loop_
_entity_poly.entity_id
_entity_poly.type
_entity_poly.pdbx_seq_one_letter_code
_entity_poly.pdbx_strand_id
1 'polypeptide(L)'
;MATAILHRDNVLGHAGPARVWHLDPPALIGGERHPYVCIWIVPSAGHQDAEVVAVASTESGAAAGRSVQRRPGSYTLHGDPDSPEYVDGCHLVALQILGGYTVEAPRPQDES
;
A
#
# COMPACT_ATOMS: atom_id res chain seq x y z
N MET A 1 14.58 1.26 -12.85
CA MET A 1 13.19 0.75 -12.84
C MET A 1 12.60 1.09 -11.48
N ALA A 2 11.31 1.43 -11.38
CA ALA A 2 10.69 1.72 -10.08
C ALA A 2 10.35 0.40 -9.38
N THR A 3 10.81 0.23 -8.15
CA THR A 3 10.71 -1.01 -7.37
C THR A 3 10.03 -0.76 -6.03
N ALA A 4 9.30 -1.77 -5.55
CA ALA A 4 8.65 -1.78 -4.26
C ALA A 4 9.03 -3.07 -3.53
N ILE A 5 9.48 -2.93 -2.28
CA ILE A 5 9.86 -4.06 -1.43
C ILE A 5 8.92 -4.06 -0.23
N LEU A 6 8.34 -5.21 0.10
CA LEU A 6 7.53 -5.36 1.29
C LEU A 6 8.40 -5.08 2.52
N HIS A 7 8.11 -4.01 3.24
CA HIS A 7 8.85 -3.60 4.42
C HIS A 7 8.21 -4.17 5.68
N ARG A 8 6.87 -4.06 5.80
CA ARG A 8 6.09 -4.66 6.88
C ARG A 8 4.77 -5.20 6.37
N ASP A 9 4.38 -6.37 6.87
CA ASP A 9 3.09 -6.99 6.64
C ASP A 9 2.20 -6.86 7.89
N ASN A 10 0.89 -7.00 7.72
CA ASN A 10 -0.12 -7.00 8.79
C ASN A 10 -0.02 -5.81 9.77
N VAL A 11 0.16 -4.60 9.24
CA VAL A 11 0.22 -3.37 10.05
C VAL A 11 -1.15 -3.06 10.66
N LEU A 12 -1.19 -2.92 11.99
CA LEU A 12 -2.41 -2.64 12.74
C LEU A 12 -2.79 -1.14 12.70
N GLY A 13 -4.06 -0.83 13.01
CA GLY A 13 -4.56 0.55 13.10
C GLY A 13 -5.23 1.08 11.83
N HIS A 14 -5.42 0.23 10.83
CA HIS A 14 -6.12 0.53 9.58
C HIS A 14 -7.47 -0.20 9.50
N ALA A 15 -8.32 0.23 8.58
CA ALA A 15 -9.68 -0.32 8.41
C ALA A 15 -9.71 -1.72 7.75
N GLY A 16 -8.54 -2.30 7.46
CA GLY A 16 -8.36 -3.65 6.94
C GLY A 16 -6.88 -4.04 6.93
N PRO A 17 -6.54 -5.23 6.40
CA PRO A 17 -5.16 -5.70 6.33
C PRO A 17 -4.28 -4.68 5.59
N ALA A 18 -3.20 -4.25 6.23
CA ALA A 18 -2.34 -3.20 5.73
C ALA A 18 -0.89 -3.68 5.57
N ARG A 19 -0.23 -3.19 4.53
CA ARG A 19 1.19 -3.44 4.25
C ARG A 19 1.92 -2.14 3.99
N VAL A 20 3.15 -2.06 4.48
CA VAL A 20 4.07 -0.97 4.21
C VAL A 20 5.08 -1.43 3.19
N TRP A 21 5.23 -0.63 2.14
CA TRP A 21 6.15 -0.86 1.04
C TRP A 21 7.23 0.21 1.04
N HIS A 22 8.49 -0.21 0.96
CA HIS A 22 9.61 0.68 0.66
C HIS A 22 9.70 0.87 -0.87
N LEU A 23 9.78 2.11 -1.32
CA LEU A 23 9.74 2.51 -2.73
C LEU A 23 11.09 3.07 -3.19
N ASP A 24 11.61 2.57 -4.30
CA ASP A 24 12.80 3.10 -4.97
C ASP A 24 12.55 3.31 -6.48
N PRO A 25 12.48 4.56 -6.98
CA PRO A 25 12.67 5.80 -6.25
C PRO A 25 11.48 6.13 -5.33
N PRO A 26 11.66 7.00 -4.32
CA PRO A 26 10.56 7.50 -3.50
C PRO A 26 9.42 8.10 -4.33
N ALA A 27 8.17 7.80 -3.96
CA ALA A 27 6.98 8.32 -4.64
C ALA A 27 6.79 9.81 -4.37
N LEU A 28 6.35 10.56 -5.40
CA LEU A 28 6.00 11.96 -5.27
C LEU A 28 4.52 12.10 -4.87
N ILE A 29 4.26 12.36 -3.58
CA ILE A 29 2.92 12.50 -3.02
C ILE A 29 2.80 13.89 -2.37
N GLY A 30 1.79 14.66 -2.76
CA GLY A 30 1.59 16.01 -2.21
C GLY A 30 2.73 17.01 -2.52
N GLY A 31 3.61 16.70 -3.47
CA GLY A 31 4.80 17.51 -3.78
C GLY A 31 6.06 17.10 -3.01
N GLU A 32 5.96 16.11 -2.10
CA GLU A 32 7.08 15.59 -1.31
C GLU A 32 7.42 14.15 -1.71
N ARG A 33 8.68 13.77 -1.50
CA ARG A 33 9.19 12.43 -1.80
C ARG A 33 9.04 11.54 -0.58
N HIS A 34 8.28 10.46 -0.70
CA HIS A 34 8.04 9.51 0.37
C HIS A 34 8.65 8.14 0.02
N PRO A 35 9.60 7.64 0.83
CA PRO A 35 10.21 6.33 0.61
C PRO A 35 9.30 5.19 1.04
N TYR A 36 8.23 5.47 1.80
CA TYR A 36 7.27 4.47 2.25
C TYR A 36 5.84 4.84 1.85
N VAL A 37 5.08 3.81 1.48
CA VAL A 37 3.63 3.89 1.30
C VAL A 37 2.97 2.79 2.12
N CYS A 38 1.90 3.13 2.84
CA CYS A 38 1.02 2.16 3.47
C CYS A 38 -0.19 1.95 2.57
N ILE A 39 -0.47 0.68 2.26
CA ILE A 39 -1.61 0.27 1.45
C ILE A 39 -2.48 -0.65 2.29
N TRP A 40 -3.79 -0.47 2.25
CA TRP A 40 -4.75 -1.41 2.85
C TRP A 40 -6.01 -1.54 2.01
N ILE A 41 -6.75 -2.62 2.23
CA ILE A 41 -7.98 -2.92 1.52
C ILE A 41 -9.15 -2.78 2.50
N VAL A 42 -10.16 -2.03 2.12
CA VAL A 42 -11.41 -1.89 2.85
C VAL A 42 -12.47 -2.70 2.11
N PRO A 43 -13.05 -3.75 2.73
CA PRO A 43 -14.13 -4.50 2.11
C PRO A 43 -15.39 -3.63 1.99
N SER A 44 -16.28 -4.00 1.07
CA SER A 44 -17.59 -3.35 0.97
C SER A 44 -18.38 -3.53 2.25
N ALA A 45 -18.97 -2.45 2.78
CA ALA A 45 -19.74 -2.48 4.01
C ALA A 45 -20.97 -1.56 3.91
N GLY A 46 -22.17 -2.14 4.00
CA GLY A 46 -23.42 -1.39 3.91
C GLY A 46 -23.57 -0.65 2.58
N HIS A 47 -23.48 0.68 2.63
CA HIS A 47 -23.58 1.55 1.45
C HIS A 47 -22.20 1.99 0.91
N GLN A 48 -21.10 1.39 1.39
CA GLN A 48 -19.75 1.66 0.92
C GLN A 48 -19.26 0.52 0.05
N ASP A 49 -18.80 0.85 -1.16
CA ASP A 49 -18.09 -0.08 -2.03
C ASP A 49 -16.70 -0.39 -1.45
N ALA A 50 -16.16 -1.53 -1.87
CA ALA A 50 -14.81 -1.92 -1.49
C ALA A 50 -13.76 -0.99 -2.12
N GLU A 51 -12.67 -0.72 -1.40
CA GLU A 51 -11.66 0.28 -1.79
C GLU A 51 -10.25 -0.20 -1.44
N VAL A 52 -9.29 0.00 -2.35
CA VAL A 52 -7.87 -0.05 -2.04
C VAL A 52 -7.37 1.36 -1.71
N VAL A 53 -6.75 1.52 -0.55
CA VAL A 53 -6.27 2.81 -0.06
C VAL A 53 -4.76 2.82 -0.05
N ALA A 54 -4.15 3.85 -0.61
CA ALA A 54 -2.70 4.10 -0.53
C ALA A 54 -2.42 5.49 0.05
N VAL A 55 -1.51 5.57 1.02
CA VAL A 55 -1.10 6.83 1.67
C VAL A 55 0.41 6.89 1.88
N ALA A 56 0.97 8.09 1.81
CA ALA A 56 2.34 8.33 2.27
C ALA A 56 2.45 7.96 3.75
N SER A 57 3.45 7.15 4.10
CA SER A 57 3.61 6.64 5.46
C SER A 57 5.04 6.79 5.97
N THR A 58 5.19 6.69 7.28
CA THR A 58 6.46 6.37 7.91
C THR A 58 6.80 4.90 7.66
N GLU A 59 8.01 4.50 8.05
CA GLU A 59 8.44 3.11 8.05
C GLU A 59 7.52 2.20 8.89
N SER A 60 6.92 2.73 9.96
CA SER A 60 5.98 1.99 10.82
C SER A 60 4.57 1.86 10.25
N GLY A 61 4.25 2.52 9.13
CA GLY A 61 2.92 2.54 8.51
C GLY A 61 1.99 3.66 9.00
N ALA A 62 2.43 4.46 9.98
CA ALA A 62 1.71 5.68 10.34
C ALA A 62 1.72 6.68 9.18
N ALA A 63 0.67 7.49 9.01
CA ALA A 63 0.65 8.51 7.97
C ALA A 63 1.81 9.50 8.15
N ALA A 64 2.59 9.75 7.09
CA ALA A 64 3.76 10.65 7.14
C ALA A 64 3.42 12.15 7.08
N GLY A 65 2.14 12.51 6.91
CA GLY A 65 1.68 13.89 6.80
C GLY A 65 0.81 14.33 7.98
N ARG A 66 0.62 15.66 8.10
CA ARG A 66 -0.35 16.24 9.05
C ARG A 66 -1.81 15.86 8.74
N SER A 67 -2.07 15.41 7.51
CA SER A 67 -3.37 14.93 7.06
C SER A 67 -3.22 13.66 6.22
N VAL A 68 -4.23 12.78 6.30
CA VAL A 68 -4.30 11.58 5.46
C VAL A 68 -4.75 11.99 4.07
N GLN A 69 -3.80 12.09 3.15
CA GLN A 69 -4.11 12.26 1.73
C GLN A 69 -4.33 10.88 1.09
N ARG A 70 -5.58 10.41 1.11
CA ARG A 70 -5.99 9.23 0.34
C ARG A 70 -5.81 9.55 -1.14
N ARG A 71 -5.00 8.77 -1.86
CA ARG A 71 -4.93 8.86 -3.31
C ARG A 71 -6.13 8.12 -3.90
N PRO A 72 -6.94 8.75 -4.76
CA PRO A 72 -8.06 8.08 -5.39
C PRO A 72 -7.56 6.96 -6.30
N GLY A 73 -7.86 5.74 -5.88
CA GLY A 73 -7.77 4.50 -6.64
C GLY A 73 -8.88 3.60 -6.11
N SER A 74 -10.15 3.97 -6.34
CA SER A 74 -11.28 3.10 -6.03
C SER A 74 -11.32 2.00 -7.07
N TYR A 75 -10.54 0.95 -6.84
CA TYR A 75 -10.70 -0.30 -7.52
C TYR A 75 -10.51 -1.39 -6.48
N THR A 76 -11.19 -2.49 -6.73
CA THR A 76 -10.89 -3.78 -6.12
C THR A 76 -10.89 -4.79 -7.26
N LEU A 77 -10.11 -5.86 -7.09
CA LEU A 77 -10.16 -6.95 -8.06
C LEU A 77 -11.48 -7.70 -7.93
N HIS A 78 -11.90 -8.41 -8.97
CA HIS A 78 -12.96 -9.41 -8.82
C HIS A 78 -12.35 -10.68 -8.21
N GLY A 79 -13.01 -11.27 -7.22
CA GLY A 79 -12.53 -12.48 -6.57
C GLY A 79 -13.00 -12.61 -5.13
N ASP A 80 -12.44 -13.59 -4.43
CA ASP A 80 -12.64 -13.76 -2.99
C ASP A 80 -11.77 -12.74 -2.24
N PRO A 81 -12.35 -11.77 -1.50
CA PRO A 81 -11.61 -10.74 -0.81
C PRO A 81 -10.71 -11.26 0.31
N ASP A 82 -10.96 -12.48 0.80
CA ASP A 82 -10.17 -13.09 1.87
C ASP A 82 -9.02 -13.96 1.31
N SER A 83 -8.94 -14.13 -0.02
CA SER A 83 -7.87 -14.90 -0.65
C SER A 83 -6.54 -14.12 -0.67
N PRO A 84 -5.39 -14.78 -0.40
CA PRO A 84 -4.07 -14.14 -0.52
C PRO A 84 -3.83 -13.55 -1.90
N GLU A 85 -4.30 -14.22 -2.97
CA GLU A 85 -4.15 -13.77 -4.35
C GLU A 85 -4.88 -12.45 -4.62
N TYR A 86 -6.06 -12.26 -4.02
CA TYR A 86 -6.80 -11.01 -4.09
C TYR A 86 -6.05 -9.89 -3.39
N VAL A 87 -5.56 -10.14 -2.18
CA VAL A 87 -4.82 -9.16 -1.38
C VAL A 87 -3.55 -8.75 -2.13
N ASP A 88 -2.74 -9.72 -2.54
CA ASP A 88 -1.51 -9.49 -3.29
C ASP A 88 -1.77 -8.76 -4.61
N GLY A 89 -2.81 -9.16 -5.35
CA GLY A 89 -3.22 -8.50 -6.58
C GLY A 89 -3.61 -7.03 -6.38
N CYS A 90 -4.38 -6.73 -5.32
CA CYS A 90 -4.75 -5.35 -4.98
C CYS A 90 -3.52 -4.49 -4.66
N HIS A 91 -2.56 -5.03 -3.91
CA HIS A 91 -1.30 -4.34 -3.62
C HIS A 91 -0.46 -4.11 -4.88
N LEU A 92 -0.36 -5.10 -5.77
CA LEU A 92 0.38 -5.00 -7.03
C LEU A 92 -0.19 -3.90 -7.92
N VAL A 93 -1.50 -3.86 -8.11
CA VAL A 93 -2.15 -2.83 -8.92
C VAL A 93 -1.98 -1.44 -8.28
N ALA A 94 -1.98 -1.34 -6.94
CA ALA A 94 -1.80 -0.07 -6.25
C ALA A 94 -0.43 0.52 -6.51
N LEU A 95 0.60 -0.31 -6.41
CA LEU A 95 1.98 0.04 -6.70
C LEU A 95 2.16 0.42 -8.18
N GLN A 96 1.50 -0.29 -9.09
CA GLN A 96 1.54 0.03 -10.52
C GLN A 96 0.87 1.38 -10.82
N ILE A 97 -0.27 1.69 -10.22
CA ILE A 97 -0.97 2.98 -10.40
C ILE A 97 -0.20 4.13 -9.75
N LEU A 98 0.42 3.89 -8.59
CA LEU A 98 1.12 4.92 -7.82
C LEU A 98 2.32 5.50 -8.57
N GLY A 99 3.02 4.67 -9.35
CA GLY A 99 4.22 5.11 -10.06
C GLY A 99 4.86 4.07 -10.98
N GLY A 100 4.13 3.01 -11.35
CA GLY A 100 4.67 1.91 -12.16
C GLY A 100 5.68 1.04 -11.40
N TYR A 101 5.47 0.87 -10.09
CA TYR A 101 6.36 0.10 -9.24
C TYR A 101 6.18 -1.40 -9.47
N THR A 102 7.30 -2.10 -9.54
CA THR A 102 7.34 -3.56 -9.58
C THR A 102 7.76 -4.14 -8.24
N VAL A 103 7.09 -5.21 -7.81
CA VAL A 103 7.40 -5.85 -6.53
C VAL A 103 8.66 -6.69 -6.67
N GLU A 104 9.64 -6.42 -5.82
CA GLU A 104 10.82 -7.26 -5.67
C GLU A 104 10.71 -8.11 -4.41
N ALA A 105 11.39 -9.27 -4.42
CA ALA A 105 11.49 -10.11 -3.25
C ALA A 105 12.07 -9.31 -2.07
N PRO A 106 11.61 -9.56 -0.83
CA PRO A 106 12.18 -8.91 0.34
C PRO A 106 13.69 -9.11 0.34
N ARG A 107 14.44 -8.01 0.48
CA ARG A 107 15.87 -8.11 0.78
C ARG A 107 15.98 -8.85 2.12
N PRO A 108 16.86 -9.87 2.25
CA PRO A 108 17.07 -10.54 3.52
C PRO A 108 17.37 -9.45 4.56
N GLN A 109 16.57 -9.41 5.62
CA GLN A 109 16.74 -8.44 6.70
C GLN A 109 18.05 -8.77 7.39
N ASP A 110 19.02 -7.84 7.38
CA ASP A 110 20.12 -7.88 8.32
C ASP A 110 19.51 -7.71 9.71
N GLU A 111 19.53 -8.78 10.50
CA GLU A 111 19.12 -8.79 11.90
C GLU A 111 20.00 -7.80 12.67
N SER A 112 19.40 -6.73 13.22
CA SER A 112 20.07 -5.78 14.12
C SER A 112 19.22 -5.48 15.34
#